data_AF-A0A6M2ADZ2-F1
#
_entry.id   AF-A0A6M2ADZ2-F1
#
_cell.length_a   1.000
_cell.length_b   1.000
_cell.length_c   1.000
_cell.angle_alpha   90.00
_cell.angle_beta   90.00
_cell.angle_gamma   90.00
#
_symmetry.space_group_name_H-M   'P 1'
#
loop_
_entity.id
_entity.type
_entity.pdbx_description
1 polymer ?
#
loop_
_entity_poly.entity_id
_entity_poly.type
_entity_poly.pdbx_seq_one_letter_code
_entity_poly.pdbx_strand_id
1 'polypeptide(L)'
;MKINDKALNIPPYISTTWDNITSLFTQNDILIVILKNKVKIKIPNLESDILELIFKTHAKTLETTPKKSISFGFPALGGIGGGLESITSGMQHNPEQKNAPNIPEDIKNKIANIAKLFADEASMEIPKPVDNCNCVHCQISKAMQHGMGINIENLDEEVSDEDLKFRLWDIEEEGTKLFKVINPLDQNEHYNVYLGDPLGCTCGKKNCEHLKAVLNS
;
A
#
# COMPACT_ATOMS: atom_id res chain seq x y z
N MET A 1 -1.55 -1.92 33.45
CA MET A 1 -1.14 -2.35 32.10
C MET A 1 -1.02 -3.88 32.08
N LYS A 2 -1.48 -4.55 31.02
CA LYS A 2 -1.39 -6.02 30.87
C LYS A 2 -1.07 -6.36 29.40
N ILE A 3 0.05 -7.05 29.17
CA ILE A 3 0.47 -7.57 27.86
C ILE A 3 0.66 -9.08 28.03
N ASN A 4 -0.06 -9.88 27.26
CA ASN A 4 0.07 -11.34 27.26
C ASN A 4 -0.35 -11.89 25.90
N ASP A 5 -0.19 -13.19 25.67
CA ASP A 5 -0.47 -13.85 24.38
C ASP A 5 -1.92 -13.70 23.87
N LYS A 6 -2.87 -13.25 24.70
CA LYS A 6 -4.29 -13.07 24.34
C LYS A 6 -4.66 -11.63 23.99
N ALA A 7 -4.10 -10.64 24.69
CA ALA A 7 -4.54 -9.26 24.59
C ALA A 7 -3.45 -8.23 24.92
N LEU A 8 -3.59 -7.06 24.28
CA LEU A 8 -2.85 -5.84 24.54
C LEU A 8 -3.75 -4.86 25.30
N ASN A 9 -3.41 -4.58 26.56
CA ASN A 9 -4.16 -3.65 27.42
C ASN A 9 -3.24 -2.60 28.06
N ILE A 10 -3.31 -1.37 27.55
CA ILE A 10 -2.56 -0.20 27.99
C ILE A 10 -3.56 0.93 28.27
N PRO A 11 -4.14 1.02 29.48
CA PRO A 11 -5.02 2.12 29.86
C PRO A 11 -4.26 3.45 29.94
N PRO A 12 -4.89 4.59 29.62
CA PRO A 12 -6.27 4.74 29.10
C PRO A 12 -6.40 4.52 27.58
N TYR A 13 -5.32 4.16 26.89
CA TYR A 13 -5.23 4.24 25.43
C TYR A 13 -5.89 3.08 24.67
N ILE A 14 -5.70 1.84 25.11
CA ILE A 14 -6.15 0.66 24.35
C ILE A 14 -6.42 -0.55 25.25
N SER A 15 -7.46 -1.31 24.91
CA SER A 15 -7.69 -2.65 25.44
C SER A 15 -8.30 -3.50 24.33
N THR A 16 -7.48 -4.34 23.70
CA THR A 16 -7.88 -5.14 22.53
C THR A 16 -7.18 -6.51 22.49
N THR A 17 -7.69 -7.44 21.71
CA THR A 17 -7.00 -8.70 21.37
C THR A 17 -5.98 -8.47 20.25
N TRP A 18 -4.96 -9.31 20.18
CA TRP A 18 -3.96 -9.23 19.09
C TRP A 18 -4.57 -9.42 17.72
N ASP A 19 -5.59 -10.28 17.59
CA ASP A 19 -6.31 -10.50 16.34
C ASP A 19 -6.98 -9.24 15.78
N ASN A 20 -7.21 -8.22 16.59
CA ASN A 20 -7.82 -6.96 16.16
C ASN A 20 -6.79 -5.90 15.75
N ILE A 21 -5.50 -6.18 15.94
CA ILE A 21 -4.40 -5.30 15.56
C ILE A 21 -3.94 -5.69 14.16
N THR A 22 -3.88 -4.70 13.27
CA THR A 22 -3.38 -4.86 11.90
C THR A 22 -1.88 -4.61 11.86
N SER A 23 -1.42 -3.53 12.48
CA SER A 23 0.00 -3.17 12.51
C SER A 23 0.40 -2.39 13.77
N LEU A 24 1.68 -2.51 14.10
CA LEU A 24 2.36 -1.87 15.24
C LEU A 24 3.67 -1.28 14.75
N PHE A 25 3.92 0.00 15.04
CA PHE A 25 5.20 0.64 14.75
C PHE A 25 5.43 1.83 15.68
N THR A 26 6.67 2.29 15.76
CA THR A 26 7.06 3.46 16.57
C THR A 26 7.38 4.64 15.67
N GLN A 27 6.92 5.83 16.02
CA GLN A 27 7.25 7.08 15.35
C GLN A 27 7.50 8.16 16.40
N ASN A 28 8.69 8.77 16.42
CA ASN A 28 9.05 9.82 17.39
C ASN A 28 8.76 9.43 18.85
N ASP A 29 9.20 8.25 19.29
CA ASP A 29 8.97 7.69 20.63
C ASP A 29 7.49 7.47 21.03
N ILE A 30 6.59 7.47 20.04
CA ILE A 30 5.17 7.16 20.21
C ILE A 30 4.89 5.80 19.57
N LEU A 31 4.31 4.89 20.34
CA LEU A 31 3.78 3.65 19.78
C LEU A 31 2.49 3.94 19.02
N ILE A 32 2.44 3.52 17.77
CA ILE A 32 1.28 3.62 16.91
C ILE A 32 0.71 2.21 16.73
N VAL A 33 -0.57 2.07 17.06
CA VAL A 33 -1.35 0.84 16.87
C VAL A 33 -2.44 1.11 15.85
N ILE A 34 -2.46 0.35 14.76
CA ILE A 34 -3.54 0.40 13.78
C ILE A 34 -4.40 -0.86 13.96
N LEU A 35 -5.69 -0.65 14.16
CA LEU A 35 -6.68 -1.71 14.31
C LEU A 35 -7.31 -2.09 12.97
N LYS A 36 -7.96 -3.27 12.91
CA LYS A 36 -8.69 -3.74 11.71
C LYS A 36 -9.78 -2.80 11.22
N ASN A 37 -10.38 -2.03 12.12
CA ASN A 37 -11.35 -0.98 11.80
C ASN A 37 -10.71 0.33 11.34
N LYS A 38 -9.40 0.33 11.05
CA LYS A 38 -8.59 1.48 10.63
C LYS A 38 -8.43 2.57 11.68
N VAL A 39 -8.81 2.32 12.94
CA VAL A 39 -8.57 3.26 14.05
C VAL A 39 -7.08 3.25 14.39
N LYS A 40 -6.50 4.45 14.40
CA LYS A 40 -5.09 4.70 14.75
C LYS A 40 -5.01 5.19 16.19
N ILE A 41 -4.37 4.42 17.06
CA ILE A 41 -4.16 4.75 18.48
C ILE A 41 -2.70 5.13 18.67
N LYS A 42 -2.46 6.26 19.35
CA LYS A 42 -1.12 6.78 19.65
C LYS A 42 -0.89 6.69 21.15
N ILE A 43 0.17 5.99 21.56
CA ILE A 43 0.53 5.79 22.96
C ILE A 43 1.91 6.41 23.18
N PRO A 44 1.99 7.61 23.78
CA PRO A 44 3.25 8.28 24.05
C PRO A 44 3.94 7.72 25.29
N ASN A 45 5.24 7.96 25.41
CA ASN A 45 6.04 7.76 26.63
C ASN A 45 6.01 6.33 27.18
N LEU A 46 6.10 5.33 26.31
CA LEU A 46 6.30 3.94 26.72
C LEU A 46 7.79 3.68 26.97
N GLU A 47 8.09 3.01 28.08
CA GLU A 47 9.45 2.56 28.38
C GLU A 47 9.93 1.54 27.34
N SER A 48 11.22 1.55 27.03
CA SER A 48 11.82 0.68 26.00
C SER A 48 11.57 -0.80 26.26
N ASP A 49 11.68 -1.25 27.52
CA ASP A 49 11.44 -2.64 27.94
C ASP A 49 10.01 -3.07 27.64
N ILE A 50 9.07 -2.14 27.78
CA ILE A 50 7.66 -2.37 27.51
C ILE A 50 7.38 -2.44 26.01
N LEU A 51 8.02 -1.58 25.21
CA LEU A 51 7.94 -1.66 23.74
C LEU A 51 8.46 -3.01 23.23
N GLU A 52 9.62 -3.43 23.71
CA GLU A 52 10.20 -4.73 23.34
C GLU A 52 9.24 -5.88 23.70
N LEU A 53 8.65 -5.84 24.89
CA LEU A 53 7.65 -6.84 25.32
C LEU A 53 6.42 -6.87 24.40
N ILE A 54 5.92 -5.70 23.96
CA ILE A 54 4.78 -5.60 23.02
C ILE A 54 5.14 -6.24 21.68
N PHE A 55 6.27 -5.88 21.09
CA PHE A 55 6.70 -6.42 19.79
C PHE A 55 6.98 -7.92 19.86
N LYS A 56 7.65 -8.37 20.92
CA LYS A 56 7.94 -9.80 21.15
C LYS A 56 6.66 -10.62 21.31
N THR A 57 5.69 -10.12 22.06
CA THR A 57 4.40 -10.80 22.26
C THR A 57 3.61 -10.84 20.97
N HIS A 58 3.57 -9.75 20.20
CA HIS A 58 2.90 -9.70 18.90
C HIS A 58 3.51 -10.69 17.90
N ALA A 59 4.85 -10.74 17.79
CA ALA A 59 5.55 -11.69 16.94
C ALA A 59 5.20 -13.15 17.30
N LYS A 60 5.21 -13.48 18.60
CA LYS A 60 4.83 -14.81 19.10
C LYS A 60 3.37 -15.17 18.78
N THR A 61 2.45 -14.21 18.84
CA THR A 61 1.05 -14.44 18.48
C THR A 61 0.86 -14.69 16.97
N LEU A 62 1.67 -14.05 16.12
CA LEU A 62 1.69 -14.31 14.67
C LEU A 62 2.26 -15.70 14.31
N GLU A 63 3.09 -16.27 15.17
CA GLU A 63 3.65 -17.62 15.03
C GLU A 63 2.72 -18.71 15.56
N THR A 64 1.95 -18.42 16.62
CA THR A 64 1.07 -19.39 17.31
C THR A 64 -0.36 -19.42 16.78
N THR A 65 -0.80 -18.38 16.08
CA THR A 65 -1.98 -18.50 15.24
C THR A 65 -1.65 -19.52 14.15
N PRO A 66 -2.44 -20.60 13.99
CA PRO A 66 -2.27 -21.48 12.85
C PRO A 66 -2.60 -20.62 11.62
N LYS A 67 -1.56 -20.06 11.01
CA LYS A 67 -1.57 -19.77 9.59
C LYS A 67 -2.17 -21.04 9.01
N LYS A 68 -3.33 -20.94 8.33
CA LYS A 68 -3.70 -21.96 7.36
C LYS A 68 -2.41 -22.19 6.61
N SER A 69 -1.76 -23.32 6.89
CA SER A 69 -0.50 -23.65 6.27
C SER A 69 -0.89 -23.72 4.81
N ILE A 70 -0.54 -22.67 4.06
CA ILE A 70 -0.38 -22.83 2.63
C ILE A 70 0.86 -23.71 2.57
N SER A 71 0.62 -25.02 2.72
CA SER A 71 1.48 -25.99 2.08
C SER A 71 1.42 -25.59 0.63
N PHE A 72 2.39 -24.80 0.20
CA PHE A 72 2.78 -24.77 -1.20
C PHE A 72 3.31 -26.17 -1.47
N GLY A 73 2.39 -27.12 -1.63
CA GLY A 73 2.64 -28.37 -2.31
C GLY A 73 2.89 -28.01 -3.76
N PHE A 74 4.05 -27.40 -4.04
CA PHE A 74 4.65 -27.50 -5.34
C PHE A 74 4.94 -28.99 -5.50
N PRO A 75 4.28 -29.68 -6.45
CA PRO A 75 4.72 -31.00 -6.82
C PRO A 75 6.18 -30.84 -7.23
N ALA A 76 7.04 -31.66 -6.63
CA ALA A 76 8.47 -31.69 -6.86
C ALA A 76 8.80 -31.34 -8.32
N LEU A 77 9.28 -30.12 -8.54
CA LEU A 77 10.03 -29.79 -9.74
C LEU A 77 11.36 -30.53 -9.54
N GLY A 78 11.39 -31.77 -10.03
CA GLY A 78 12.52 -32.66 -9.85
C GLY A 78 13.81 -31.98 -10.29
N GLY A 79 14.76 -31.83 -9.36
CA GLY A 79 16.15 -31.59 -9.71
C GLY A 79 16.92 -30.53 -8.91
N ILE A 80 16.33 -29.78 -7.98
CA ILE A 80 17.10 -28.78 -7.22
C ILE A 80 16.95 -29.04 -5.72
N GLY A 81 18.09 -29.37 -5.10
CA GLY A 81 18.22 -29.83 -3.72
C GLY A 81 17.62 -28.89 -2.68
N GLY A 82 17.23 -29.48 -1.56
CA GLY A 82 16.37 -28.90 -0.55
C GLY A 82 17.01 -27.81 0.30
N GLY A 83 16.15 -26.96 0.86
CA GLY A 83 16.50 -25.97 1.86
C GLY A 83 15.70 -24.67 1.69
N LEU A 84 15.34 -24.03 2.80
CA LEU A 84 14.83 -22.65 2.87
C LEU A 84 15.66 -21.68 2.01
N GLU A 85 16.93 -22.02 1.80
CA GLU A 85 17.91 -21.37 0.94
C GLU A 85 17.48 -21.29 -0.55
N SER A 86 16.76 -22.30 -1.05
CA SER A 86 16.25 -22.32 -2.45
C SER A 86 15.13 -21.30 -2.66
N ILE A 87 14.33 -21.02 -1.63
CA ILE A 87 13.31 -19.97 -1.65
C ILE A 87 13.97 -18.59 -1.57
N THR A 88 15.00 -18.41 -0.75
CA THR A 88 15.75 -17.15 -0.70
C THR A 88 16.53 -16.88 -1.98
N SER A 89 17.10 -17.90 -2.63
CA SER A 89 17.73 -17.77 -3.95
C SER A 89 16.72 -17.51 -5.06
N GLY A 90 15.50 -18.05 -4.97
CA GLY A 90 14.39 -17.73 -5.88
C GLY A 90 13.89 -16.29 -5.75
N MET A 91 14.21 -15.61 -4.64
CA MET A 91 13.91 -14.21 -4.38
C MET A 91 15.05 -13.26 -4.76
N GLN A 92 16.16 -13.75 -5.32
CA GLN A 92 17.24 -12.91 -5.83
C GLN A 92 17.35 -13.02 -7.35
N HIS A 93 17.61 -11.90 -8.02
CA HIS A 93 17.90 -11.92 -9.46
C HIS A 93 19.11 -12.83 -9.73
N ASN A 94 18.93 -13.83 -10.58
CA ASN A 94 20.00 -14.69 -11.05
C ASN A 94 20.21 -14.52 -12.57
N PRO A 95 21.28 -13.85 -13.00
CA PRO A 95 21.59 -13.65 -14.42
C PRO A 95 21.75 -14.95 -15.21
N GLU A 96 22.24 -16.02 -14.58
CA GLU A 96 22.42 -17.33 -15.24
C GLU A 96 21.08 -17.95 -15.67
N GLN A 97 19.98 -17.51 -15.04
CA GLN A 97 18.62 -17.93 -15.34
C GLN A 97 17.86 -16.92 -16.21
N LYS A 98 18.55 -16.00 -16.90
CA LYS A 98 17.94 -14.97 -17.75
C LYS A 98 16.90 -15.50 -18.73
N ASN A 99 17.10 -16.71 -19.26
CA ASN A 99 16.23 -17.34 -20.25
C ASN A 99 15.45 -18.53 -19.68
N ALA A 100 15.22 -18.57 -18.36
CA ALA A 100 14.45 -19.64 -17.73
C ALA A 100 13.03 -19.73 -18.33
N PRO A 101 12.42 -20.92 -18.34
CA PRO A 101 11.06 -21.10 -18.83
C PRO A 101 10.05 -20.29 -18.00
N ASN A 102 8.93 -19.96 -18.62
CA ASN A 102 7.87 -19.23 -17.94
C ASN A 102 7.26 -20.08 -16.82
N ILE A 103 7.07 -19.47 -15.64
CA ILE A 103 6.26 -20.06 -14.59
C ILE A 103 4.81 -20.19 -15.08
N PRO A 104 4.11 -21.26 -14.70
CA PRO A 104 2.72 -21.48 -15.09
C PRO A 104 1.80 -20.28 -14.77
N GLU A 105 0.86 -20.00 -15.67
CA GLU A 105 -0.05 -18.85 -15.54
C GLU A 105 -0.92 -18.91 -14.29
N ASP A 106 -1.30 -20.10 -13.81
CA ASP A 106 -2.05 -20.23 -12.57
C ASP A 106 -1.25 -19.76 -11.35
N ILE A 107 0.08 -19.91 -11.37
CA ILE A 107 0.99 -19.44 -10.33
C ILE A 107 1.18 -17.92 -10.45
N LYS A 108 1.35 -17.37 -11.66
CA LYS A 108 1.40 -15.91 -11.87
C LYS A 108 0.15 -15.22 -11.36
N ASN A 109 -1.02 -15.78 -11.66
CA ASN A 109 -2.30 -15.24 -11.21
C ASN A 109 -2.46 -15.30 -9.69
N LYS A 110 -1.99 -16.37 -9.04
CA LYS A 110 -1.97 -16.45 -7.57
C LYS A 110 -1.07 -15.36 -6.97
N ILE A 111 0.12 -15.17 -7.53
CA ILE A 111 1.06 -14.12 -7.09
C ILE A 111 0.43 -12.74 -7.26
N ALA A 112 -0.15 -12.44 -8.42
CA ALA A 112 -0.82 -11.16 -8.68
C ALA A 112 -2.00 -10.91 -7.73
N ASN A 113 -2.83 -11.92 -7.49
CA ASN A 113 -3.96 -11.80 -6.56
C ASN A 113 -3.51 -11.57 -5.11
N ILE A 114 -2.42 -12.20 -4.69
CA ILE A 114 -1.83 -11.95 -3.37
C ILE A 114 -1.29 -10.52 -3.31
N ALA A 115 -0.53 -10.09 -4.31
CA ALA A 115 0.05 -8.74 -4.36
C ALA A 115 -1.03 -7.66 -4.32
N LYS A 116 -2.18 -7.88 -4.98
CA LYS A 116 -3.35 -7.00 -4.91
C LYS A 116 -3.88 -6.78 -3.49
N LEU A 117 -3.81 -7.78 -2.62
CA LEU A 117 -4.24 -7.65 -1.22
C LEU A 117 -3.35 -6.69 -0.42
N PHE A 118 -2.11 -6.48 -0.88
CA PHE A 118 -1.11 -5.65 -0.24
C PHE A 118 -0.87 -4.32 -0.98
N ALA A 119 -1.60 -4.04 -2.06
CA ALA A 119 -1.45 -2.82 -2.86
C ALA A 119 -1.70 -1.53 -2.06
N ASP A 120 -2.58 -1.58 -1.05
CA ASP A 120 -2.92 -0.44 -0.20
C ASP A 120 -1.93 -0.22 0.96
N GLU A 121 -0.97 -1.15 1.16
CA GLU A 121 0.08 -1.00 2.18
C GLU A 121 1.27 -0.21 1.59
N ALA A 122 1.26 1.10 1.83
CA ALA A 122 2.20 2.10 1.29
C ALA A 122 3.68 1.95 1.70
N SER A 123 4.12 0.77 2.14
CA SER A 123 5.47 0.53 2.67
C SER A 123 6.12 -0.76 2.20
N MET A 124 5.52 -1.49 1.24
CA MET A 124 6.21 -2.59 0.59
C MET A 124 7.12 -2.08 -0.52
N GLU A 125 8.42 -2.27 -0.35
CA GLU A 125 9.37 -2.17 -1.47
C GLU A 125 9.11 -3.32 -2.43
N ILE A 126 8.56 -2.98 -3.59
CA ILE A 126 8.24 -3.96 -4.62
C ILE A 126 9.51 -4.22 -5.43
N PRO A 127 9.97 -5.48 -5.53
CA PRO A 127 11.19 -5.78 -6.26
C PRO A 127 11.08 -5.34 -7.72
N LYS A 128 12.05 -4.57 -8.21
CA LYS A 128 12.12 -4.17 -9.62
C LYS A 128 12.68 -5.33 -10.46
N PRO A 129 11.97 -5.81 -11.50
CA PRO A 129 12.53 -6.79 -12.42
C PRO A 129 13.63 -6.15 -13.27
N VAL A 130 14.61 -6.96 -13.68
CA VAL A 130 15.66 -6.52 -14.62
C VAL A 130 15.15 -6.64 -16.05
N ASP A 131 15.42 -5.62 -16.86
CA ASP A 131 15.07 -5.61 -18.28
C ASP A 131 15.68 -6.80 -19.02
N ASN A 132 14.90 -7.36 -19.94
CA ASN A 132 15.28 -8.53 -20.72
C ASN A 132 15.66 -9.78 -19.88
N CYS A 133 15.23 -9.86 -18.62
CA CYS A 133 15.42 -11.04 -17.77
C CYS A 133 14.11 -11.80 -17.52
N ASN A 134 14.21 -13.13 -17.58
CA ASN A 134 13.14 -14.08 -17.28
C ASN A 134 13.53 -15.06 -16.17
N CYS A 135 14.48 -14.73 -15.29
CA CYS A 135 14.72 -15.56 -14.10
C CYS A 135 13.48 -15.59 -13.20
N VAL A 136 13.40 -16.58 -12.31
CA VAL A 136 12.23 -16.80 -11.43
C VAL A 136 11.91 -15.54 -10.61
N HIS A 137 12.92 -14.87 -10.06
CA HIS A 137 12.77 -13.59 -9.38
C HIS A 137 12.08 -12.55 -10.28
N CYS A 138 12.60 -12.30 -11.48
CA CYS A 138 12.03 -11.29 -12.38
C CYS A 138 10.61 -11.66 -12.84
N GLN A 139 10.30 -12.95 -12.99
CA GLN A 139 8.94 -13.40 -13.32
C GLN A 139 7.96 -13.17 -12.17
N ILE A 140 8.37 -13.39 -10.93
CA ILE A 140 7.57 -13.10 -9.72
C ILE A 140 7.40 -11.59 -9.56
N SER A 141 8.46 -10.79 -9.68
CA SER A 141 8.43 -9.33 -9.59
C SER A 141 7.44 -8.72 -10.59
N LYS A 142 7.47 -9.18 -11.85
CA LYS A 142 6.51 -8.77 -12.89
C LYS A 142 5.07 -9.11 -12.50
N ALA A 143 4.82 -10.32 -12.00
CA ALA A 143 3.48 -10.74 -11.56
C ALA A 143 2.98 -9.94 -10.35
N MET A 144 3.86 -9.59 -9.41
CA MET A 144 3.52 -8.76 -8.25
C MET A 144 3.19 -7.32 -8.65
N GLN A 145 4.04 -6.70 -9.48
CA GLN A 145 3.79 -5.35 -10.01
C GLN A 145 2.47 -5.27 -10.78
N HIS A 146 2.18 -6.28 -11.62
CA HIS A 146 0.91 -6.39 -12.33
C HIS A 146 -0.28 -6.49 -11.36
N GLY A 147 -0.16 -7.31 -10.31
CA GLY A 147 -1.20 -7.44 -9.28
C GLY A 147 -1.48 -6.18 -8.48
N MET A 148 -0.45 -5.34 -8.28
CA MET A 148 -0.53 -4.07 -7.55
C MET A 148 -0.95 -2.90 -8.45
N GLY A 149 -1.19 -3.15 -9.75
CA GLY A 149 -1.59 -2.09 -10.70
C GLY A 149 -0.47 -1.12 -11.02
N ILE A 150 0.78 -1.47 -10.76
CA ILE A 150 1.94 -0.64 -11.09
C ILE A 150 2.18 -0.75 -12.58
N ASN A 151 1.97 0.36 -13.28
CA ASN A 151 2.32 0.46 -14.69
C ASN A 151 3.83 0.68 -14.81
N ILE A 152 4.55 -0.30 -15.33
CA ILE A 152 6.02 -0.27 -15.47
C ILE A 152 6.47 0.90 -16.35
N GLU A 153 5.61 1.35 -17.28
CA GLU A 153 5.87 2.50 -18.16
C GLU A 153 5.90 3.86 -17.42
N ASN A 154 5.33 3.94 -16.20
CA ASN A 154 5.26 5.18 -15.40
C ASN A 154 6.19 5.18 -14.16
N LEU A 155 7.06 4.17 -14.01
CA LEU A 155 7.95 4.08 -12.83
C LEU A 155 9.18 4.99 -12.91
N ASP A 156 9.48 5.51 -14.09
CA ASP A 156 10.64 6.36 -14.37
C ASP A 156 10.26 7.83 -14.61
N GLU A 157 9.00 8.21 -14.39
CA GLU A 157 8.64 9.64 -14.34
C GLU A 157 9.23 10.27 -13.07
N GLU A 158 10.34 10.97 -13.23
CA GLU A 158 10.92 11.84 -12.22
C GLU A 158 9.88 12.90 -11.84
N VAL A 159 9.33 12.79 -10.62
CA VAL A 159 8.40 13.78 -10.07
C VAL A 159 9.15 15.09 -9.90
N SER A 160 8.80 16.11 -10.68
CA SER A 160 9.44 17.41 -10.63
C SER A 160 9.06 18.16 -9.33
N ASP A 161 9.92 19.06 -8.87
CA ASP A 161 9.60 19.96 -7.74
C ASP A 161 8.36 20.85 -8.04
N GLU A 162 7.99 21.01 -9.31
CA GLU A 162 6.75 21.67 -9.73
C GLU A 162 5.50 20.82 -9.50
N ASP A 163 5.60 19.48 -9.45
CA ASP A 163 4.49 18.57 -9.16
C ASP A 163 4.26 18.40 -7.65
N LEU A 164 5.25 18.80 -6.83
CA LEU A 164 5.15 18.86 -5.36
C LEU A 164 4.54 20.17 -4.84
N LYS A 165 4.23 21.13 -5.72
CA LYS A 165 3.49 22.34 -5.37
C LYS A 165 1.99 22.06 -5.52
N PHE A 166 1.18 22.45 -4.54
CA PHE A 166 -0.29 22.45 -4.68
C PHE A 166 -0.67 23.34 -5.86
N ARG A 167 -0.87 22.74 -7.04
CA ARG A 167 -1.34 23.47 -8.22
C ARG A 167 -2.82 23.76 -8.01
N LEU A 168 -3.16 25.05 -8.07
CA LEU A 168 -4.54 25.49 -8.06
C LEU A 168 -5.20 25.02 -9.36
N TRP A 169 -6.48 24.68 -9.30
CA TRP A 169 -7.25 24.27 -10.46
C TRP A 169 -7.22 25.34 -11.57
N ASP A 170 -7.16 24.93 -12.83
CA ASP A 170 -7.30 25.86 -13.95
C ASP A 170 -8.77 26.29 -14.07
N ILE A 171 -9.03 27.59 -14.16
CA ILE A 171 -10.38 28.16 -14.14
C ILE A 171 -10.65 28.93 -15.43
N GLU A 172 -11.68 28.51 -16.16
CA GLU A 172 -12.18 29.17 -17.36
C GLU A 172 -13.59 29.73 -17.09
N GLU A 173 -13.84 30.99 -17.42
CA GLU A 173 -15.18 31.58 -17.34
C GLU A 173 -15.95 31.27 -18.64
N GLU A 174 -17.01 30.45 -18.55
CA GLU A 174 -17.81 30.01 -19.71
C GLU A 174 -19.13 30.81 -19.86
N GLY A 175 -19.43 31.70 -18.92
CA GLY A 175 -20.59 32.59 -19.00
C GLY A 175 -20.93 33.28 -17.69
N THR A 176 -22.10 33.92 -17.64
CA THR A 176 -22.53 34.70 -16.47
C THR A 176 -22.66 33.80 -15.23
N LYS A 177 -21.68 33.91 -14.32
CA LYS A 177 -21.56 33.12 -13.07
C LYS A 177 -21.31 31.62 -13.29
N LEU A 178 -20.87 31.21 -14.48
CA LEU A 178 -20.53 29.81 -14.79
C LEU A 178 -19.03 29.70 -15.08
N PHE A 179 -18.37 28.83 -14.34
CA PHE A 179 -16.93 28.61 -14.41
C PHE A 179 -16.68 27.13 -14.62
N LYS A 180 -15.70 26.81 -15.45
CA LYS A 180 -15.17 25.47 -15.65
C LYS A 180 -13.85 25.37 -14.91
N VAL A 181 -13.72 24.32 -14.11
CA VAL A 181 -12.59 24.06 -13.23
C VAL A 181 -11.94 22.76 -13.71
N ILE A 182 -10.68 22.82 -14.15
CA ILE A 182 -9.99 21.73 -14.84
C ILE A 182 -8.81 21.28 -13.99
N ASN A 183 -8.64 19.96 -13.82
CA ASN A 183 -7.47 19.41 -13.17
C ASN A 183 -6.26 19.58 -14.10
N PRO A 184 -5.20 20.32 -13.68
CA PRO A 184 -4.02 20.53 -14.52
C PRO A 184 -3.28 19.22 -14.84
N LEU A 185 -3.49 18.16 -14.05
CA LEU A 185 -2.87 16.84 -14.24
C LEU A 185 -3.73 15.89 -15.09
N ASP A 186 -5.04 16.16 -15.23
CA ASP A 186 -5.95 15.38 -16.08
C ASP A 186 -6.99 16.30 -16.72
N GLN A 187 -6.77 16.66 -17.99
CA GLN A 187 -7.69 17.52 -18.74
C GLN A 187 -9.09 16.92 -18.94
N ASN A 188 -9.25 15.60 -18.72
CA ASN A 188 -10.56 14.97 -18.75
C ASN A 188 -11.33 15.19 -17.44
N GLU A 189 -10.64 15.41 -16.33
CA GLU A 189 -11.25 15.74 -15.05
C GLU A 189 -11.56 17.23 -14.98
N HIS A 190 -12.82 17.57 -15.25
CA HIS A 190 -13.31 18.94 -15.16
C HIS A 190 -14.69 18.99 -14.50
N TYR A 191 -14.95 20.12 -13.83
CA TYR A 191 -16.20 20.38 -13.13
C TYR A 191 -16.72 21.76 -13.47
N ASN A 192 -18.03 21.89 -13.57
CA ASN A 192 -18.67 23.19 -13.75
C ASN A 192 -19.15 23.70 -12.40
N VAL A 193 -18.84 24.95 -12.13
CA VAL A 193 -19.16 25.69 -10.91
C VAL A 193 -20.07 26.85 -11.30
N TYR A 194 -21.22 26.92 -10.63
CA TYR A 194 -22.19 27.99 -10.79
C TYR A 194 -22.27 28.83 -9.51
N LEU A 195 -21.94 30.12 -9.61
CA LEU A 195 -21.98 31.09 -8.50
C LEU A 195 -23.30 31.89 -8.44
N GLY A 196 -24.39 31.34 -8.97
CA GLY A 196 -25.73 31.93 -8.82
C GLY A 196 -26.47 31.45 -7.58
N ASP A 197 -27.81 31.61 -7.60
CA ASP A 197 -28.69 31.07 -6.57
C ASP A 197 -29.62 30.02 -7.21
N PRO A 198 -29.46 28.72 -6.92
CA PRO A 198 -28.55 28.16 -5.92
C PRO A 198 -27.10 28.01 -6.40
N LEU A 199 -26.15 28.21 -5.49
CA LEU A 199 -24.74 27.94 -5.71
C LEU A 199 -24.51 26.43 -5.85
N GLY A 200 -23.76 26.02 -6.88
CA GLY A 200 -23.65 24.61 -7.26
C GLY A 200 -22.33 24.25 -7.94
N CYS A 201 -21.97 22.98 -7.84
CA CYS A 201 -20.87 22.38 -8.58
C CYS A 201 -21.28 20.99 -9.08
N THR A 202 -20.88 20.62 -10.29
CA THR A 202 -21.20 19.32 -10.90
C THR A 202 -20.60 18.13 -10.15
N CYS A 203 -19.62 18.34 -9.26
CA CYS A 203 -19.10 17.29 -8.38
C CYS A 203 -20.12 16.81 -7.32
N GLY A 204 -21.26 17.51 -7.16
CA GLY A 204 -22.36 17.13 -6.27
C GLY A 204 -22.14 17.41 -4.78
N LYS A 205 -20.95 17.89 -4.38
CA LYS A 205 -20.62 18.21 -2.97
C LYS A 205 -20.84 19.70 -2.68
N LYS A 206 -21.49 20.00 -1.55
CA LYS A 206 -21.52 21.36 -0.99
C LYS A 206 -20.13 21.72 -0.46
N ASN A 207 -19.69 22.97 -0.66
CA ASN A 207 -18.38 23.48 -0.20
C ASN A 207 -17.16 22.68 -0.71
N CYS A 208 -17.22 22.17 -1.94
CA CYS A 208 -16.10 21.46 -2.55
C CYS A 208 -14.90 22.39 -2.82
N GLU A 209 -13.76 21.79 -3.11
CA GLU A 209 -12.56 22.52 -3.51
C GLU A 209 -12.74 23.31 -4.80
N HIS A 210 -13.53 22.83 -5.77
CA HIS A 210 -13.81 23.56 -7.01
C HIS A 210 -14.54 24.89 -6.75
N LEU A 211 -15.50 24.89 -5.82
CA LEU A 211 -16.18 26.11 -5.38
C LEU A 211 -15.20 27.08 -4.72
N LYS A 212 -14.32 26.57 -3.86
CA LYS A 212 -13.29 27.40 -3.21
C LYS A 212 -12.28 27.95 -4.22
N ALA A 213 -11.90 27.16 -5.22
CA ALA A 213 -10.97 27.57 -6.26
C ALA A 213 -11.52 28.79 -7.02
N VAL A 214 -12.78 28.71 -7.48
CA VAL A 214 -13.46 29.80 -8.21
C VAL A 214 -13.74 31.01 -7.31
N LEU A 215 -14.00 30.82 -6.02
CA LEU A 215 -14.19 31.94 -5.09
C LEU A 215 -12.89 32.65 -4.71
N ASN A 216 -11.74 32.00 -4.91
CA ASN A 216 -10.41 32.53 -4.58
C ASN A 216 -9.60 32.98 -5.81
N SER A 217 -10.14 32.84 -7.02
CA SER A 217 -9.52 33.23 -8.29
C SER A 217 -9.73 34.68 -8.65
#